data_AF-A0A2I0TPH3-F1
#
_entry.id   AF-A0A2I0TPH3-F1
#
_cell.length_a   1.000
_cell.length_b   1.000
_cell.length_c   1.000
_cell.angle_alpha   90.00
_cell.angle_beta   90.00
_cell.angle_gamma   90.00
#
_symmetry.space_group_name_H-M   'P 1'
#
loop_
_entity.id
_entity.type
_entity.pdbx_description
1 polymer ?
#
loop_
_entity_poly.entity_id
_entity_poly.type
_entity_poly.pdbx_seq_one_letter_code
_entity_poly.pdbx_strand_id
1 'polypeptide(L)'
;MTAAFALMMSQVLMTWAEKSKEICQDPLELGTRKGLKLLHSLPFKKGKKEDPGNNRPVSLTAIPGKVMERLILAIISKHVEEKKAIRSSQHRFTKGKACLTNLIAFYDGMTGWIDEGRAVDAVYLDFSKAFDAVSHSILIVDEGE
;
A
#
# COMPACT_ATOMS: atom_id res chain seq x y z
N MET A 1 25.86 2.64 0.23
CA MET A 1 24.49 3.03 -0.19
C MET A 1 23.66 3.64 0.96
N THR A 2 24.16 3.64 2.19
CA THR A 2 23.46 4.06 3.42
C THR A 2 23.56 5.56 3.73
N ALA A 3 24.74 6.18 3.57
CA ALA A 3 24.94 7.58 3.95
C ALA A 3 24.17 8.59 3.06
N ALA A 4 24.20 8.41 1.74
CA ALA A 4 23.49 9.30 0.81
C ALA A 4 21.96 9.18 0.93
N PHE A 5 21.46 8.00 1.27
CA PHE A 5 20.04 7.76 1.50
C PHE A 5 19.57 8.41 2.81
N ALA A 6 20.32 8.24 3.89
CA ALA A 6 20.06 8.91 5.16
C ALA A 6 20.13 10.44 5.02
N LEU A 7 21.10 10.96 4.26
CA LEU A 7 21.20 12.39 3.94
C LEU A 7 20.00 12.87 3.11
N MET A 8 19.57 12.14 2.08
CA MET A 8 18.44 12.54 1.26
C MET A 8 17.13 12.52 2.05
N MET A 9 16.90 11.48 2.85
CA MET A 9 15.73 11.37 3.72
C MET A 9 15.76 12.43 4.83
N SER A 10 16.92 12.68 5.44
CA SER A 10 17.08 13.75 6.44
C SER A 10 16.87 15.12 5.80
N GLN A 11 17.39 15.38 4.60
CA GLN A 11 17.18 16.65 3.90
C GLN A 11 15.70 16.84 3.60
N VAL A 12 15.04 15.83 3.02
CA VAL A 12 13.60 15.87 2.72
C VAL A 12 12.76 16.04 3.99
N LEU A 13 13.10 15.34 5.07
CA LEU A 13 12.37 15.38 6.34
C LEU A 13 12.58 16.72 7.06
N MET A 14 13.79 17.29 7.01
CA MET A 14 14.09 18.61 7.58
C MET A 14 13.48 19.74 6.75
N THR A 15 13.54 19.67 5.42
CA THR A 15 12.84 20.61 4.54
C THR A 15 11.32 20.50 4.70
N TRP A 16 10.79 19.30 4.96
CA TRP A 16 9.39 19.09 5.29
C TRP A 16 9.05 19.62 6.70
N ALA A 17 9.93 19.46 7.69
CA ALA A 17 9.76 20.02 9.03
C ALA A 17 9.80 21.55 9.03
N GLU A 18 10.58 22.18 8.14
CA GLU A 18 10.57 23.63 7.94
C GLU A 18 9.33 24.10 7.19
N LYS A 19 8.96 23.44 6.08
CA LYS A 19 7.82 23.84 5.26
C LYS A 19 6.46 23.53 5.90
N SER A 20 6.39 22.51 6.76
CA SER A 20 5.18 22.21 7.54
C SER A 20 4.91 23.24 8.64
N LYS A 21 5.94 23.92 9.15
CA LYS A 21 5.78 25.03 10.08
C LYS A 21 5.12 26.23 9.40
N GLU A 22 5.51 26.54 8.16
CA GLU A 22 4.84 27.58 7.34
C GLU A 22 3.38 27.22 7.02
N ILE A 23 3.09 25.95 6.70
CA ILE A 23 1.71 25.49 6.41
C ILE A 23 0.82 25.48 7.67
N CYS A 24 1.40 25.34 8.87
CA CYS A 24 0.66 25.43 10.15
C CYS A 24 0.37 26.86 10.60
N GLN A 25 0.89 27.88 9.91
CA GLN A 25 0.70 29.29 10.28
C GLN A 25 -0.51 29.96 9.65
N ASP A 26 -1.27 29.28 8.78
CA ASP A 26 -2.57 29.77 8.33
C ASP A 26 -3.62 29.59 9.45
N PRO A 27 -4.22 30.69 9.96
CA PRO A 27 -5.12 30.64 11.10
C PRO A 27 -6.53 30.26 10.64
N LEU A 28 -6.81 28.96 10.58
CA LEU A 28 -8.17 28.47 10.72
C LEU A 28 -8.19 27.19 11.58
N GLU A 29 -8.64 27.40 12.83
CA GLU A 29 -9.01 26.41 13.85
C GLU A 29 -7.88 25.70 14.61
N LEU A 30 -7.43 26.41 15.65
CA LEU A 30 -6.80 25.90 16.86
C LEU A 30 -7.72 24.87 17.55
N GLY A 31 -7.59 23.59 17.20
CA GLY A 31 -8.44 22.56 17.80
C GLY A 31 -8.20 21.15 17.29
N THR A 32 -7.40 20.41 18.05
CA THR A 32 -7.08 18.99 17.91
C THR A 32 -5.98 18.68 16.89
N ARG A 33 -4.92 18.05 17.40
CA ARG A 33 -3.92 17.23 16.70
C ARG A 33 -4.64 16.11 15.93
N LYS A 34 -5.32 16.43 14.82
CA LYS A 34 -6.07 15.44 14.05
C LYS A 34 -5.07 14.67 13.19
N GLY A 35 -4.62 13.53 13.72
CA GLY A 35 -4.22 12.41 12.89
C GLY A 35 -5.25 12.17 11.79
N LEU A 36 -4.81 11.52 10.71
CA LEU A 36 -5.59 11.02 9.57
C LEU A 36 -7.11 11.11 9.82
N LYS A 37 -7.76 12.13 9.25
CA LYS A 37 -9.21 12.27 9.38
C LYS A 37 -9.85 11.06 8.69
N LEU A 38 -10.44 10.17 9.48
CA LEU A 38 -11.25 9.06 9.00
C LEU A 38 -12.49 9.68 8.35
N LEU A 39 -12.56 9.65 7.02
CA LEU A 39 -13.79 10.03 6.34
C LEU A 39 -14.71 8.81 6.36
N HIS A 40 -15.83 8.92 7.07
CA HIS A 40 -16.82 7.87 7.14
C HIS A 40 -17.76 7.98 5.93
N SER A 41 -17.28 7.69 4.73
CA SER A 41 -18.17 7.39 3.61
C SER A 41 -17.49 6.69 2.42
N LEU A 42 -18.03 5.49 2.10
CA LEU A 42 -18.05 4.70 0.85
C LEU A 42 -17.08 3.48 0.74
N PRO A 43 -17.41 2.42 -0.05
CA PRO A 43 -18.71 1.90 -0.47
C PRO A 43 -19.12 0.66 0.35
N PHE A 44 -20.43 0.49 0.53
CA PHE A 44 -21.06 -0.62 1.22
C PHE A 44 -20.58 -1.98 0.71
N LYS A 45 -19.88 -2.74 1.56
CA LYS A 45 -19.76 -4.18 1.37
C LYS A 45 -21.11 -4.82 1.71
N LYS A 46 -21.54 -5.81 0.93
CA LYS A 46 -22.81 -6.54 1.06
C LYS A 46 -23.17 -6.85 2.55
N GLY A 47 -24.36 -6.46 3.02
CA GLY A 47 -24.79 -6.60 4.44
C GLY A 47 -26.01 -5.75 4.81
N LYS A 48 -26.26 -5.41 6.09
CA LYS A 48 -27.21 -4.33 6.48
C LYS A 48 -26.44 -3.01 6.59
N LYS A 49 -27.03 -1.88 6.15
CA LYS A 49 -26.36 -0.54 6.16
C LYS A 49 -26.03 -0.02 7.56
N GLU A 50 -26.64 -0.61 8.58
CA GLU A 50 -26.61 -0.16 9.96
C GLU A 50 -25.48 -0.79 10.78
N ASP A 51 -24.75 -1.77 10.24
CA ASP A 51 -23.62 -2.40 10.92
C ASP A 51 -22.33 -1.57 10.70
N PRO A 52 -21.81 -0.89 11.75
CA PRO A 52 -20.58 -0.11 11.65
C PRO A 52 -19.34 -0.96 11.31
N GLY A 53 -19.39 -2.29 11.48
CA GLY A 53 -18.30 -3.20 11.11
C GLY A 53 -18.15 -3.43 9.60
N ASN A 54 -19.09 -2.94 8.80
CA ASN A 54 -19.18 -3.25 7.37
C ASN A 54 -18.61 -2.15 6.45
N ASN A 55 -18.18 -1.02 7.03
CA ASN A 55 -17.51 0.05 6.31
C ASN A 55 -16.00 -0.13 6.33
N ARG A 56 -15.33 0.17 5.21
CA ARG A 56 -13.87 0.31 5.18
C ARG A 56 -13.55 1.78 5.42
N PRO A 57 -12.98 2.15 6.58
CA PRO A 57 -12.60 3.53 6.83
C PRO A 57 -11.51 3.95 5.83
N VAL A 58 -11.72 5.05 5.11
CA VAL A 58 -10.69 5.66 4.28
C VAL A 58 -10.14 6.87 5.03
N SER A 59 -8.84 6.84 5.31
CA SER A 59 -8.14 7.98 5.89
C SER A 59 -7.76 8.97 4.80
N LEU A 60 -8.18 10.22 4.93
CA LEU A 60 -7.70 11.29 4.06
C LEU A 60 -6.41 11.89 4.63
N THR A 61 -5.33 11.80 3.87
CA THR A 61 -4.10 12.53 4.13
C THR A 61 -4.15 13.94 3.56
N ALA A 62 -3.52 14.89 4.26
CA ALA A 62 -3.31 16.24 3.76
C ALA A 62 -2.47 16.21 2.46
N ILE A 63 -2.55 17.26 1.64
CA ILE A 63 -1.80 17.33 0.36
C ILE A 63 -0.29 17.06 0.55
N PRO A 64 0.39 17.63 1.56
CA PRO A 64 1.80 17.30 1.82
C PRO A 64 2.02 15.82 2.14
N GLY A 65 1.08 15.19 2.85
CA GLY A 65 1.10 13.76 3.15
C GLY A 65 1.04 12.90 1.89
N LYS A 66 0.17 13.24 0.93
CA LYS A 66 0.08 12.53 -0.36
C LYS A 66 1.37 12.62 -1.19
N VAL A 67 2.07 13.76 -1.12
CA VAL A 67 3.37 13.92 -1.80
C VAL A 67 4.42 13.02 -1.15
N MET A 68 4.48 13.00 0.18
CA MET A 68 5.40 12.14 0.92
C MET A 68 5.12 10.65 0.68
N GLU A 69 3.85 10.23 0.70
CA GLU A 69 3.44 8.86 0.38
C GLU A 69 3.92 8.44 -1.02
N ARG A 70 3.78 9.30 -2.03
CA ARG A 70 4.26 9.01 -3.39
C ARG A 70 5.78 8.88 -3.46
N LEU A 71 6.52 9.70 -2.71
CA LEU A 71 7.98 9.62 -2.65
C LEU A 71 8.43 8.30 -1.99
N ILE A 72 7.84 7.97 -0.85
CA ILE A 72 8.12 6.72 -0.13
C ILE A 72 7.78 5.52 -1.03
N LEU A 73 6.62 5.54 -1.69
CA LEU A 73 6.22 4.49 -2.62
C LEU A 73 7.23 4.32 -3.76
N ALA A 74 7.74 5.41 -4.34
CA ALA A 74 8.73 5.34 -5.40
C ALA A 74 10.04 4.68 -4.95
N ILE A 75 10.52 5.02 -3.75
CA ILE A 75 11.72 4.45 -3.15
C ILE A 75 11.53 2.95 -2.88
N ILE A 76 10.44 2.57 -2.21
CA ILE A 76 10.14 1.17 -1.88
C ILE A 76 9.97 0.35 -3.17
N SER A 77 9.26 0.89 -4.16
CA SER A 77 9.04 0.18 -5.43
C SER A 77 10.36 -0.14 -6.13
N LYS A 78 11.29 0.83 -6.18
CA LYS A 78 12.62 0.62 -6.74
C LYS A 78 13.39 -0.45 -5.98
N HIS A 79 13.39 -0.38 -4.64
CA HIS A 79 14.08 -1.36 -3.80
C HIS A 79 13.56 -2.78 -3.99
N VAL A 80 12.24 -2.94 -4.03
CA VAL A 80 11.56 -4.23 -4.24
C VAL A 80 11.88 -4.82 -5.61
N GLU A 81 11.96 -3.97 -6.65
CA GLU A 81 12.34 -4.37 -8.01
C GLU A 81 13.81 -4.81 -8.09
N GLU A 82 14.73 -4.05 -7.50
CA GLU A 82 16.17 -4.37 -7.46
C GLU A 82 16.46 -5.67 -6.71
N LYS A 83 15.82 -5.88 -5.54
CA LYS A 83 15.98 -7.10 -4.74
C LYS A 83 15.18 -8.30 -5.27
N LYS A 84 14.37 -8.13 -6.33
CA LYS A 84 13.44 -9.16 -6.84
C LYS A 84 12.60 -9.80 -5.72
N ALA A 85 12.19 -9.00 -4.72
CA ALA A 85 11.51 -9.49 -3.53
C ALA A 85 10.09 -10.03 -3.83
N ILE A 86 9.49 -9.61 -4.95
CA ILE A 86 8.15 -10.03 -5.39
C ILE A 86 8.27 -11.05 -6.53
N ARG A 87 7.53 -12.16 -6.40
CA ARG A 87 7.48 -13.22 -7.42
C ARG A 87 6.87 -12.72 -8.72
N SER A 88 7.32 -13.26 -9.85
CA SER A 88 6.80 -12.93 -11.18
C SER A 88 5.31 -13.25 -11.34
N SER A 89 4.77 -14.20 -10.58
CA SER A 89 3.34 -14.54 -10.57
C SER A 89 2.47 -13.49 -9.86
N GLN A 90 3.04 -12.59 -9.07
CA GLN A 90 2.27 -11.52 -8.44
C GLN A 90 1.97 -10.43 -9.47
N HIS A 91 0.68 -10.16 -9.67
CA HIS A 91 0.16 -9.20 -10.63
C HIS A 91 -0.40 -7.93 -9.98
N ARG A 92 -0.85 -8.02 -8.73
CA ARG A 92 -1.42 -6.89 -8.01
C ARG A 92 -0.29 -6.02 -7.45
N PHE A 93 -0.44 -4.71 -7.60
CA PHE A 93 0.51 -3.68 -7.14
C PHE A 93 1.89 -3.71 -7.82
N THR A 94 2.02 -4.41 -8.95
CA THR A 94 3.26 -4.42 -9.76
C THR A 94 3.07 -3.60 -11.03
N LYS A 95 4.10 -2.85 -11.43
CA LYS A 95 4.08 -2.06 -12.66
C LYS A 95 3.93 -2.96 -13.90
N GLY A 96 3.14 -2.52 -14.88
CA GLY A 96 3.01 -3.21 -16.17
C GLY A 96 2.19 -4.50 -16.16
N LYS A 97 1.58 -4.88 -15.04
CA LYS A 97 0.70 -6.05 -14.94
C LYS A 97 -0.72 -5.62 -14.64
N ALA A 98 -1.68 -6.26 -15.32
CA ALA A 98 -3.11 -5.98 -15.18
C ALA A 98 -3.86 -7.19 -14.61
N CYS A 99 -5.14 -6.99 -14.29
CA CYS A 99 -6.02 -8.10 -13.90
C CYS A 99 -6.18 -9.10 -15.06
N LEU A 100 -6.25 -8.61 -16.29
CA LEU A 100 -6.37 -9.45 -17.48
C LEU A 100 -5.15 -10.35 -17.68
N THR A 101 -3.93 -9.81 -17.57
CA THR A 101 -2.71 -10.62 -17.71
C THR A 101 -2.60 -11.69 -16.63
N ASN A 102 -3.09 -11.41 -15.42
CA ASN A 102 -3.17 -12.40 -14.35
C ASN A 102 -4.11 -13.56 -14.72
N LEU A 103 -5.28 -13.22 -15.29
CA LEU A 103 -6.26 -14.21 -15.69
C LEU A 103 -5.75 -15.08 -16.85
N ILE A 104 -5.09 -14.45 -17.84
CA ILE A 104 -4.47 -15.17 -18.95
C ILE A 104 -3.40 -16.12 -18.44
N ALA A 105 -2.47 -15.64 -17.59
CA ALA A 105 -1.42 -16.48 -17.03
C ALA A 105 -1.97 -17.65 -16.19
N PHE A 106 -3.07 -17.43 -15.48
CA PHE A 106 -3.74 -18.48 -14.72
C PHE A 106 -4.36 -19.55 -15.63
N TYR A 107 -5.13 -19.14 -16.65
CA TYR A 107 -5.74 -20.08 -17.58
C TYR A 107 -4.70 -20.83 -18.40
N ASP A 108 -3.67 -20.16 -18.90
CA ASP A 108 -2.57 -20.77 -19.66
C ASP A 108 -1.87 -21.88 -18.85
N GLY A 109 -1.62 -21.61 -17.57
CA GLY A 109 -1.08 -22.62 -16.65
C GLY A 109 -2.03 -23.80 -16.43
N MET A 110 -3.33 -23.53 -16.25
CA MET A 110 -4.32 -24.60 -16.08
C MET A 110 -4.51 -25.43 -17.35
N THR A 111 -4.60 -24.80 -18.52
CA THR A 111 -4.78 -25.49 -19.80
C THR A 111 -3.59 -26.39 -20.09
N GLY A 112 -2.36 -25.93 -19.83
CA GLY A 112 -1.18 -26.79 -20.00
C GLY A 112 -1.23 -28.06 -19.14
N TRP A 113 -1.78 -27.99 -17.92
CA TRP A 113 -1.90 -29.16 -17.05
C TRP A 113 -3.03 -30.10 -17.48
N ILE A 114 -4.14 -29.54 -17.97
CA ILE A 114 -5.27 -30.30 -18.52
C ILE A 114 -4.83 -31.04 -19.80
N ASP A 115 -4.07 -30.40 -20.67
CA ASP A 115 -3.57 -30.98 -21.92
C ASP A 115 -2.60 -32.15 -21.65
N GLU A 116 -1.87 -32.10 -20.54
CA GLU A 116 -1.04 -33.20 -20.04
C GLU A 116 -1.86 -34.33 -19.38
N GLY A 117 -3.19 -34.21 -19.32
CA GLY A 117 -4.08 -35.18 -18.69
C GLY A 117 -4.05 -35.17 -17.16
N ARG A 118 -3.53 -34.10 -16.52
CA ARG A 118 -3.52 -33.97 -15.06
C ARG A 118 -4.85 -33.41 -14.55
N ALA A 119 -5.27 -33.89 -13.38
CA ALA A 119 -6.34 -33.25 -12.63
C ALA A 119 -5.86 -31.89 -12.09
N VAL A 120 -6.71 -30.87 -12.18
CA VAL A 120 -6.42 -29.50 -11.74
C VAL A 120 -7.50 -29.03 -10.78
N ASP A 121 -7.10 -28.66 -9.57
CA ASP A 121 -7.95 -28.03 -8.57
C ASP A 121 -7.45 -26.61 -8.28
N ALA A 122 -8.37 -25.65 -8.17
CA ALA A 122 -8.08 -24.25 -7.87
C ALA A 122 -8.58 -23.87 -6.48
N VAL A 123 -7.69 -23.38 -5.62
CA VAL A 123 -8.04 -22.89 -4.28
C VAL A 123 -7.92 -21.36 -4.24
N TYR A 124 -9.02 -20.70 -3.93
CA TYR A 124 -9.07 -19.24 -3.75
C TYR A 124 -8.97 -18.88 -2.28
N LEU A 125 -7.99 -18.04 -1.93
CA LEU A 125 -7.76 -17.56 -0.57
C LEU A 125 -7.92 -16.03 -0.53
N ASP A 126 -8.53 -15.51 0.53
CA ASP A 126 -8.64 -14.06 0.79
C ASP A 126 -8.33 -13.74 2.25
N PHE A 127 -7.69 -12.61 2.49
CA PHE A 127 -7.35 -12.15 3.83
C PHE A 127 -8.43 -11.23 4.39
N SER A 128 -8.97 -11.58 5.56
CA SER A 128 -9.86 -10.69 6.31
C SER A 128 -9.07 -9.48 6.82
N LYS A 129 -9.51 -8.27 6.49
CA LYS A 129 -8.90 -7.00 6.92
C LYS A 129 -7.38 -6.91 6.65
N ALA A 130 -6.95 -7.33 5.45
CA ALA A 130 -5.55 -7.47 5.08
C ALA A 130 -4.64 -6.26 5.38
N PHE A 131 -5.15 -5.02 5.30
CA PHE A 131 -4.35 -3.81 5.60
C PHE A 131 -4.37 -3.43 7.08
N ASP A 132 -5.42 -3.80 7.81
CA ASP A 132 -5.56 -3.47 9.23
C ASP A 132 -4.90 -4.52 10.14
N ALA A 133 -4.73 -5.75 9.63
CA ALA A 133 -4.19 -6.89 10.38
C ALA A 133 -2.65 -6.97 10.37
N VAL A 134 -1.96 -6.11 9.62
CA VAL A 134 -0.49 -6.15 9.53
C VAL A 134 0.12 -5.55 10.80
N SER A 135 0.98 -6.31 11.47
CA SER A 135 1.71 -5.79 12.62
C SER A 135 2.75 -4.75 12.20
N HIS A 136 2.75 -3.60 12.88
CA HIS A 136 3.75 -2.54 12.68
C HIS A 136 5.17 -3.01 12.96
N SER A 137 5.35 -3.97 13.88
CA SER A 137 6.66 -4.54 14.20
C SER A 137 7.30 -5.29 13.04
N ILE A 138 6.49 -5.88 12.14
CA ILE A 138 6.98 -6.62 10.97
C ILE A 138 7.34 -5.66 9.84
N LEU A 139 6.61 -4.55 9.70
CA LEU A 139 6.83 -3.56 8.64
C LEU A 139 8.07 -2.69 8.86
N ILE A 140 8.48 -2.48 10.11
CA ILE A 140 9.57 -1.58 10.50
C ILE A 140 10.89 -2.34 10.74
N VAL A 141 10.92 -3.66 10.51
CA VAL A 141 12.18 -4.42 10.65
C VAL A 141 13.22 -3.86 9.68
N ASP A 142 14.27 -3.26 10.26
CA ASP A 142 15.45 -2.79 9.56
C ASP A 142 16.32 -4.03 9.32
N GLU A 143 16.44 -4.50 8.07
CA GLU A 143 17.52 -5.41 7.70
C GLU A 143 18.81 -4.59 7.65
N GLY A 144 19.38 -4.40 8.84
CA GLY A 144 20.73 -3.90 9.01
C GLY A 144 21.74 -4.97 8.58
N GLU A 145 22.23 -4.82 7.35
CA GLU A 145 23.59 -5.21 6.95
C GLU A 145 24.37 -3.97 6.51
#